data_AF-A0A2G4G0B7-F1
#
_entry.id   AF-A0A2G4G0B7-F1
#
_cell.length_a   1.000
_cell.length_b   1.000
_cell.length_c   1.000
_cell.angle_alpha   90.00
_cell.angle_beta   90.00
_cell.angle_gamma   90.00
#
_symmetry.space_group_name_H-M   'P 1'
#
loop_
_entity.id
_entity.type
_entity.pdbx_description
1 polymer ?
#
loop_
_entity_poly.entity_id
_entity_poly.type
_entity_poly.pdbx_seq_one_letter_code
_entity_poly.pdbx_strand_id
1 'polypeptide(L)'
;MNPPLIFVVAPALQLPDATTSLEVLTQAQAAGPSTGFALRIFNRGANHPDLGLLPVDGRLTGEQRRSSDGTQLLCDALVVRIEPRHHWLGAYQGDPEDPTCLRCLDRVALSELSNEACWFYPTHDGTFLSWERGLSLSLKPGSIVNCPEELSSAPYDRSLISVLWSLLGDDASLTCVGLTYGGQRLIWPMQTLRLDPMATWGRFRVDSQAEQSLVVEDCLTVFPIPPLAT
;
A
#
# COMPACT_ATOMS: atom_id res chain seq x y z
N MET A 1 8.18 -18.97 -23.98
CA MET A 1 8.14 -18.16 -22.74
C MET A 1 6.71 -18.13 -22.26
N ASN A 2 6.46 -18.35 -20.98
CA ASN A 2 5.11 -18.24 -20.44
C ASN A 2 4.69 -16.76 -20.46
N PRO A 3 3.46 -16.45 -20.90
CA PRO A 3 2.95 -15.09 -20.81
C PRO A 3 2.96 -14.60 -19.35
N PRO A 4 3.17 -13.30 -19.09
CA PRO A 4 3.24 -12.79 -17.74
C PRO A 4 1.91 -12.96 -16.99
N LEU A 5 2.01 -13.19 -15.68
CA LEU A 5 0.85 -13.20 -14.79
C LEU A 5 0.29 -11.78 -14.65
N ILE A 6 -1.03 -11.69 -14.69
CA ILE A 6 -1.81 -10.49 -14.45
C ILE A 6 -2.70 -10.74 -13.25
N PHE A 7 -2.65 -9.84 -12.29
CA PHE A 7 -3.46 -9.92 -11.08
C PHE A 7 -4.56 -8.85 -11.13
N VAL A 8 -5.71 -9.14 -10.52
CA VAL A 8 -6.82 -8.18 -10.37
C VAL A 8 -7.38 -8.28 -8.96
N VAL A 9 -7.52 -7.15 -8.27
CA VAL A 9 -8.21 -7.08 -6.98
C VAL A 9 -9.58 -6.44 -7.18
N ALA A 10 -10.65 -7.18 -6.92
CA ALA A 10 -12.02 -6.73 -7.07
C ALA A 10 -12.97 -7.57 -6.18
N PRO A 11 -14.24 -7.17 -6.00
CA PRO A 11 -15.26 -8.05 -5.43
C PRO A 11 -15.42 -9.34 -6.26
N ALA A 12 -15.77 -10.45 -5.62
CA ALA A 12 -15.87 -11.77 -6.26
C ALA A 12 -16.66 -11.78 -7.57
N LEU A 13 -17.83 -11.13 -7.55
CA LEU A 13 -18.77 -11.09 -8.68
C LEU A 13 -18.26 -10.29 -9.88
N GLN A 14 -17.23 -9.45 -9.70
CA GLN A 14 -16.64 -8.65 -10.75
C GLN A 14 -15.43 -9.33 -11.39
N LEU A 15 -14.93 -10.43 -10.83
CA LEU A 15 -13.79 -11.18 -11.38
C LEU A 15 -14.26 -12.21 -12.42
N PRO A 16 -13.82 -12.13 -13.68
CA PRO A 16 -14.12 -13.16 -14.68
C PRO A 16 -13.56 -14.53 -14.30
N ASP A 17 -14.33 -15.61 -14.46
CA ASP A 17 -13.88 -17.02 -14.36
C ASP A 17 -13.51 -17.66 -15.69
N ALA A 18 -14.10 -17.17 -16.77
CA ALA A 18 -13.80 -17.64 -18.11
C ALA A 18 -12.62 -16.88 -18.72
N THR A 19 -12.24 -17.33 -19.91
CA THR A 19 -11.40 -16.56 -20.82
C THR A 19 -11.95 -15.15 -21.00
N THR A 20 -11.07 -14.17 -20.94
CA THR A 20 -11.41 -12.75 -20.88
C THR A 20 -10.39 -11.88 -21.62
N SER A 21 -10.56 -10.57 -21.61
CA SER A 21 -9.64 -9.61 -22.21
C SER A 21 -9.08 -8.64 -21.17
N LEU A 22 -7.98 -7.96 -21.52
CA LEU A 22 -7.40 -6.93 -20.65
C LEU A 22 -8.37 -5.79 -20.36
N GLU A 23 -9.28 -5.47 -21.28
CA GLU A 23 -10.31 -4.45 -21.08
C GLU A 23 -11.27 -4.84 -19.95
N VAL A 24 -11.75 -6.08 -19.95
CA VAL A 24 -12.63 -6.59 -18.90
C VAL A 24 -11.90 -6.65 -17.56
N LEU A 25 -10.63 -7.08 -17.54
CA LEU A 25 -9.81 -7.05 -16.31
C LEU A 25 -9.61 -5.63 -15.78
N THR A 26 -9.45 -4.65 -16.67
CA THR A 26 -9.34 -3.24 -16.28
C THR A 26 -10.64 -2.72 -15.67
N GLN A 27 -11.79 -3.10 -16.23
CA GLN A 27 -13.10 -2.77 -15.67
C GLN A 27 -13.32 -3.43 -14.30
N ALA A 28 -12.95 -4.70 -14.15
CA ALA A 28 -13.00 -5.40 -12.87
C ALA A 28 -12.12 -4.71 -11.81
N GLN A 29 -10.88 -4.36 -12.17
CA GLN A 29 -9.95 -3.65 -11.28
C GLN A 29 -10.48 -2.29 -10.83
N ALA A 30 -11.24 -1.59 -11.68
CA ALA A 30 -11.87 -0.32 -11.34
C ALA A 30 -12.98 -0.45 -10.28
N ALA A 31 -13.57 -1.64 -10.13
CA ALA A 31 -14.52 -1.95 -9.06
C ALA A 31 -13.84 -2.38 -7.74
N GLY A 32 -12.51 -2.48 -7.73
CA GLY A 32 -11.70 -2.84 -6.57
C GLY A 32 -11.29 -1.64 -5.70
N PRO A 33 -10.09 -1.68 -5.09
CA PRO A 33 -9.58 -0.60 -4.25
C PRO A 33 -9.53 0.74 -5.00
N SER A 34 -10.24 1.74 -4.45
CA SER A 34 -10.35 3.10 -4.99
C SER A 34 -9.80 4.19 -4.06
N THR A 35 -9.28 3.77 -2.90
CA THR A 35 -8.77 4.67 -1.86
C THR A 35 -7.48 4.12 -1.27
N GLY A 36 -6.79 4.96 -0.51
CA GLY A 36 -5.58 4.61 0.20
C GLY A 36 -5.13 5.76 1.09
N PHE A 37 -3.86 5.72 1.48
CA PHE A 37 -3.19 6.84 2.13
C PHE A 37 -1.72 6.90 1.75
N ALA A 38 -1.17 8.10 1.76
CA ALA A 38 0.26 8.33 1.76
C ALA A 38 0.75 8.40 3.21
N LEU A 39 1.87 7.77 3.50
CA LEU A 39 2.51 7.70 4.82
C LEU A 39 3.95 8.19 4.69
N ARG A 40 4.34 9.11 5.57
CA ARG A 40 5.74 9.47 5.79
C ARG A 40 6.10 9.35 7.26
N ILE A 41 7.33 8.93 7.55
CA ILE A 41 7.83 8.82 8.91
C ILE A 41 9.17 9.54 9.04
N PHE A 42 9.37 10.28 10.12
CA PHE A 42 10.57 11.05 10.41
C PHE A 42 11.15 10.75 11.79
N ASN A 43 12.46 10.82 11.92
CA ASN A 43 13.21 10.54 13.15
C ASN A 43 13.15 11.62 14.26
N ARG A 44 12.40 12.71 14.07
CA ARG A 44 12.46 13.91 14.93
C ARG A 44 11.18 14.16 15.73
N GLY A 45 10.60 13.12 16.33
CA GLY A 45 9.38 13.27 17.14
C GLY A 45 9.59 14.16 18.37
N ALA A 46 10.63 13.89 19.17
CA ALA A 46 10.86 14.56 20.46
C ALA A 46 11.27 16.04 20.35
N ASN A 47 11.90 16.44 19.24
CA ASN A 47 12.43 17.81 19.07
C ASN A 47 11.45 18.74 18.33
N HIS A 48 10.28 18.25 17.90
CA HIS A 48 9.27 19.08 17.24
C HIS A 48 8.16 19.42 18.24
N PRO A 49 8.01 20.66 18.72
CA PRO A 49 7.09 20.96 19.82
C PRO A 49 5.62 21.06 19.38
N ASP A 50 5.32 21.54 18.17
CA ASP A 50 3.95 21.84 17.73
C ASP A 50 3.63 21.19 16.37
N LEU A 51 2.63 20.30 16.33
CA LEU A 51 2.20 19.65 15.08
C LEU A 51 1.46 20.61 14.14
N GLY A 52 0.87 21.71 14.64
CA GLY A 52 0.10 22.66 13.85
C GLY A 52 0.93 23.52 12.90
N LEU A 53 2.24 23.61 13.15
CA LEU A 53 3.20 24.30 12.30
C LEU A 53 3.78 23.42 11.18
N LEU A 54 3.43 22.12 11.17
CA LEU A 54 3.95 21.19 10.19
C LEU A 54 3.25 21.33 8.84
N PRO A 55 3.97 21.11 7.72
CA PRO A 55 3.43 21.35 6.40
C PRO A 55 2.38 20.29 6.02
N VAL A 56 1.27 20.73 5.42
CA VAL A 56 0.17 19.85 4.98
C VAL A 56 0.61 18.85 3.91
N ASP A 57 1.59 19.23 3.07
CA ASP A 57 2.14 18.37 2.00
C ASP A 57 3.17 17.34 2.49
N GLY A 58 3.45 17.32 3.80
CA GLY A 58 4.36 16.36 4.41
C GLY A 58 5.83 16.59 4.07
N ARG A 59 6.22 17.71 3.44
CA ARG A 59 7.60 17.95 2.95
C ARG A 59 8.51 18.56 4.01
N LEU A 60 8.63 17.89 5.16
CA LEU A 60 9.42 18.38 6.30
C LEU A 60 10.93 18.54 5.99
N THR A 61 11.47 17.71 5.10
CA THR A 61 12.88 17.75 4.67
C THR A 61 13.07 18.41 3.28
N GLY A 62 12.03 19.08 2.76
CA GLY A 62 12.00 19.57 1.37
C GLY A 62 12.10 18.41 0.38
N GLU A 63 12.99 18.54 -0.61
CA GLU A 63 13.27 17.50 -1.62
C GLU A 63 14.35 16.49 -1.18
N GLN A 64 15.00 16.73 -0.03
CA GLN A 64 16.09 15.89 0.46
C GLN A 64 15.57 14.81 1.41
N ARG A 65 16.30 13.69 1.53
CA ARG A 65 16.01 12.68 2.56
C ARG A 65 16.39 13.13 3.97
N ARG A 66 17.28 14.12 4.09
CA ARG A 66 17.75 14.65 5.37
C ARG A 66 17.94 16.15 5.26
N SER A 67 17.41 16.91 6.22
CA SER A 67 17.61 18.35 6.33
C SER A 67 18.84 18.71 7.17
N SER A 68 19.27 19.97 7.10
CA SER A 68 20.42 20.51 7.84
C SER A 68 20.27 20.44 9.36
N ASP A 69 19.03 20.43 9.86
CA ASP A 69 18.70 20.30 11.29
C ASP A 69 18.67 18.84 11.79
N GLY A 70 19.05 17.88 10.95
CA GLY A 70 19.15 16.47 11.29
C GLY A 70 17.86 15.67 11.13
N THR A 71 16.74 16.29 10.75
CA THR A 71 15.49 15.58 10.43
C THR A 71 15.72 14.67 9.22
N GLN A 72 15.31 13.41 9.33
CA GLN A 72 15.47 12.39 8.31
C GLN A 72 14.14 11.73 7.99
N LEU A 73 13.82 11.62 6.71
CA LEU A 73 12.73 10.82 6.18
C LEU A 73 13.11 9.33 6.21
N LEU A 74 12.41 8.56 7.03
CA LEU A 74 12.61 7.12 7.23
C LEU A 74 11.73 6.28 6.31
N CYS A 75 10.49 6.73 6.10
CA CYS A 75 9.50 6.05 5.27
C CYS A 75 8.78 7.07 4.38
N ASP A 76 8.53 6.71 3.13
CA ASP A 76 7.67 7.42 2.18
C ASP A 76 6.95 6.36 1.35
N ALA A 77 5.69 6.13 1.69
CA ALA A 77 4.92 5.00 1.18
C ALA A 77 3.53 5.46 0.72
N LEU A 78 3.05 4.82 -0.34
CA LEU A 78 1.65 4.88 -0.74
C LEU A 78 1.03 3.51 -0.49
N VAL A 79 0.00 3.49 0.35
CA VAL A 79 -0.70 2.28 0.76
C VAL A 79 -2.09 2.29 0.13
N VAL A 80 -2.35 1.31 -0.73
CA VAL A 80 -3.67 1.08 -1.30
C VAL A 80 -4.54 0.39 -0.25
N ARG A 81 -5.77 0.88 -0.03
CA ARG A 81 -6.71 0.26 0.91
C ARG A 81 -7.33 -0.99 0.29
N ILE A 82 -6.61 -2.10 0.40
CA ILE A 82 -7.14 -3.43 0.09
C ILE A 82 -7.85 -3.93 1.35
N GLU A 83 -9.10 -4.38 1.23
CA GLU A 83 -9.89 -4.91 2.34
C GLU A 83 -10.06 -6.43 2.19
N PRO A 84 -9.25 -7.28 2.87
CA PRO A 84 -9.26 -8.72 2.63
C PRO A 84 -10.61 -9.42 2.86
N ARG A 85 -11.49 -8.81 3.67
CA ARG A 85 -12.86 -9.31 3.91
C ARG A 85 -13.82 -9.06 2.75
N HIS A 86 -13.54 -8.09 1.88
CA HIS A 86 -14.44 -7.67 0.80
C HIS A 86 -13.84 -7.94 -0.58
N HIS A 87 -12.52 -8.01 -0.68
CA HIS A 87 -11.82 -8.18 -1.94
C HIS A 87 -11.37 -9.62 -2.18
N TRP A 88 -11.36 -9.97 -3.45
CA TRP A 88 -10.82 -11.19 -4.00
C TRP A 88 -9.63 -10.86 -4.90
N LEU A 89 -8.77 -11.84 -5.11
CA LEU A 89 -7.69 -11.78 -6.09
C LEU A 89 -8.01 -12.73 -7.24
N GLY A 90 -8.05 -12.20 -8.46
CA GLY A 90 -8.02 -12.99 -9.68
C GLY A 90 -6.60 -13.05 -10.24
N ALA A 91 -6.16 -14.24 -10.62
CA ALA A 91 -4.91 -14.46 -11.33
C ALA A 91 -5.21 -14.91 -12.77
N TYR A 92 -4.60 -14.24 -13.74
CA TYR A 92 -4.83 -14.45 -15.17
C TYR A 92 -3.50 -14.56 -15.91
N GLN A 93 -3.53 -15.24 -17.04
CA GLN A 93 -2.37 -15.37 -17.92
C GLN A 93 -2.84 -15.41 -19.37
N GLY A 94 -2.08 -14.78 -20.28
CA GLY A 94 -2.37 -14.85 -21.71
C GLY A 94 -2.23 -16.27 -22.25
N ASP A 95 -2.98 -16.57 -23.31
CA ASP A 95 -2.74 -17.75 -24.12
C ASP A 95 -1.39 -17.58 -24.86
N PRO A 96 -0.51 -18.60 -24.89
CA PRO A 96 0.72 -18.55 -25.68
C PRO A 96 0.50 -18.29 -27.17
N GLU A 97 -0.62 -18.74 -27.73
CA GLU A 97 -0.97 -18.58 -29.14
C GLU A 97 -1.72 -17.27 -29.42
N ASP A 98 -2.50 -16.79 -28.44
CA ASP A 98 -3.20 -15.50 -28.49
C ASP A 98 -3.06 -14.73 -27.16
N PRO A 99 -2.02 -13.88 -27.02
CA PRO A 99 -1.79 -13.13 -25.78
C PRO A 99 -2.89 -12.13 -25.41
N THR A 100 -3.82 -11.82 -26.33
CA THR A 100 -4.96 -10.94 -26.05
C THR A 100 -6.08 -11.67 -25.32
N CYS A 101 -6.09 -12.99 -25.44
CA CYS A 101 -6.98 -13.93 -24.80
C CYS A 101 -6.42 -14.33 -23.43
N LEU A 102 -7.02 -13.83 -22.36
CA LEU A 102 -6.55 -14.05 -20.99
C LEU A 102 -7.34 -15.18 -20.33
N ARG A 103 -6.65 -16.24 -19.93
CA ARG A 103 -7.24 -17.35 -19.19
C ARG A 103 -7.23 -17.04 -17.69
N CYS A 104 -8.35 -17.31 -17.02
CA CYS A 104 -8.42 -17.34 -15.57
C CYS A 104 -7.66 -18.57 -15.04
N LEU A 105 -6.66 -18.33 -14.18
CA LEU A 105 -5.92 -19.37 -13.48
C LEU A 105 -6.52 -19.63 -12.10
N ASP A 106 -6.92 -18.56 -11.41
CA ASP A 106 -7.49 -18.64 -10.08
C ASP A 106 -8.34 -17.42 -9.72
N ARG A 107 -9.26 -17.62 -8.79
CA ARG A 107 -9.98 -16.58 -8.03
C ARG A 107 -10.07 -17.02 -6.59
N VAL A 108 -9.56 -16.20 -5.68
CA VAL A 108 -9.48 -16.54 -4.25
C VAL A 108 -9.87 -15.34 -3.41
N ALA A 109 -10.60 -15.58 -2.32
CA ALA A 109 -10.90 -14.56 -1.34
C ALA A 109 -9.61 -14.18 -0.60
N LEU A 110 -9.32 -12.89 -0.47
CA LEU A 110 -8.09 -12.46 0.20
C LEU A 110 -8.06 -12.87 1.68
N SER A 111 -9.22 -13.07 2.30
CA SER A 111 -9.36 -13.59 3.67
C SER A 111 -8.89 -15.04 3.85
N GLU A 112 -8.72 -15.80 2.77
CA GLU A 112 -8.29 -17.21 2.81
C GLU A 112 -6.78 -17.39 2.60
N LEU A 113 -6.06 -16.31 2.31
CA LEU A 113 -4.63 -16.34 2.00
C LEU A 113 -3.76 -16.30 3.27
N SER A 114 -2.52 -16.77 3.13
CA SER A 114 -1.51 -16.64 4.19
C SER A 114 -1.18 -15.18 4.47
N ASN A 115 -0.74 -14.92 5.70
CA ASN A 115 -0.34 -13.59 6.14
C ASN A 115 1.18 -13.49 6.21
N GLU A 116 1.71 -12.37 5.73
CA GLU A 116 3.10 -11.98 5.88
C GLU A 116 3.19 -10.64 6.60
N ALA A 117 4.19 -10.52 7.47
CA ALA A 117 4.46 -9.31 8.23
C ALA A 117 5.21 -8.28 7.40
N CYS A 118 4.78 -7.02 7.44
CA CYS A 118 5.48 -5.90 6.85
C CYS A 118 5.66 -4.78 7.88
N TRP A 119 6.86 -4.19 7.92
CA TRP A 119 7.19 -3.10 8.85
C TRP A 119 7.30 -1.79 8.08
N PHE A 120 6.33 -0.90 8.26
CA PHE A 120 6.42 0.49 7.79
C PHE A 120 7.06 1.41 8.83
N TYR A 121 6.98 1.02 10.10
CA TYR A 121 7.40 1.83 11.22
C TYR A 121 8.77 1.39 11.74
N PRO A 122 9.51 2.32 12.36
CA PRO A 122 10.78 2.00 13.00
C PRO A 122 10.63 0.88 14.03
N THR A 123 11.58 -0.04 14.05
CA THR A 123 11.66 -1.14 15.02
C THR A 123 12.66 -0.87 16.14
N HIS A 124 13.29 0.30 16.14
CA HIS A 124 14.23 0.73 17.17
C HIS A 124 13.60 1.79 18.06
N ASP A 125 14.06 1.83 19.31
CA ASP A 125 13.54 2.76 20.30
C ASP A 125 13.76 4.21 19.88
N GLY A 126 12.75 5.06 20.11
CA GLY A 126 12.83 6.48 19.78
C GLY A 126 11.47 7.14 19.64
N THR A 127 11.49 8.46 19.41
CA THR A 127 10.28 9.25 19.14
C THR A 127 10.29 9.76 17.71
N PHE A 128 9.19 9.56 17.00
CA PHE A 128 9.06 9.79 15.57
C PHE A 128 7.86 10.68 15.26
N LEU A 129 7.86 11.26 14.05
CA LEU A 129 6.68 11.89 13.47
C LEU A 129 6.14 11.00 12.35
N SER A 130 4.82 10.79 12.32
CA SER A 130 4.11 10.29 11.14
C SER A 130 3.38 11.44 10.45
N TRP A 131 3.32 11.39 9.14
CA TRP A 131 2.42 12.19 8.33
C TRP A 131 1.60 11.23 7.49
N GLU A 132 0.29 11.40 7.55
CA GLU A 132 -0.67 10.58 6.82
C GLU A 132 -1.63 11.45 6.04
N ARG A 133 -1.89 11.08 4.80
CA ARG A 133 -2.83 11.80 3.94
C ARG A 133 -3.66 10.83 3.14
N GLY A 134 -4.98 10.88 3.33
CA GLY A 134 -5.93 10.11 2.55
C GLY A 134 -5.82 10.45 1.06
N LEU A 135 -6.17 9.47 0.23
CA LEU A 135 -6.19 9.64 -1.22
C LEU A 135 -7.28 8.79 -1.86
N SER A 136 -7.76 9.27 -3.00
CA SER A 136 -8.53 8.52 -3.97
C SER A 136 -7.64 8.15 -5.15
N LEU A 137 -7.80 6.94 -5.67
CA LEU A 137 -6.98 6.41 -6.75
C LEU A 137 -7.79 5.55 -7.71
N SER A 138 -7.25 5.35 -8.91
CA SER A 138 -7.67 4.29 -9.81
C SER A 138 -6.47 3.48 -10.28
N LEU A 139 -6.63 2.17 -10.38
CA LEU A 139 -5.55 1.21 -10.61
C LEU A 139 -5.75 0.46 -11.92
N LYS A 140 -4.65 0.10 -12.57
CA LYS A 140 -4.62 -0.95 -13.61
C LYS A 140 -4.44 -2.32 -12.98
N PRO A 141 -4.77 -3.40 -13.71
CA PRO A 141 -4.37 -4.76 -13.34
C PRO A 141 -2.88 -4.82 -12.98
N GLY A 142 -2.58 -5.63 -11.99
CA GLY A 142 -1.28 -5.65 -11.33
C GLY A 142 -0.33 -6.68 -11.90
N SER A 143 0.93 -6.52 -11.52
CA SER A 143 2.04 -7.38 -11.91
C SER A 143 3.03 -7.56 -10.78
N ILE A 144 3.97 -8.49 -10.95
CA ILE A 144 5.03 -8.76 -9.98
C ILE A 144 6.17 -7.76 -10.23
N VAL A 145 6.61 -7.05 -9.18
CA VAL A 145 7.78 -6.17 -9.26
C VAL A 145 9.03 -7.01 -9.50
N ASN A 146 9.86 -6.60 -10.46
CA ASN A 146 11.16 -7.24 -10.74
C ASN A 146 11.06 -8.78 -10.79
N CYS A 147 10.04 -9.29 -11.49
CA CYS A 147 9.70 -10.72 -11.52
C CYS A 147 10.95 -11.58 -11.81
N PRO A 148 11.40 -12.43 -10.87
CA PRO A 148 12.52 -13.33 -11.07
C PRO A 148 12.24 -14.30 -12.22
N GLU A 149 13.29 -14.75 -12.91
CA GLU A 149 13.16 -15.66 -14.05
C GLU A 149 12.50 -16.98 -13.64
N GLU A 150 12.84 -17.48 -12.45
CA GLU A 150 12.27 -18.70 -11.86
C GLU A 150 10.76 -18.56 -11.68
N LEU A 151 10.31 -17.40 -11.20
CA LEU A 151 8.90 -17.12 -10.94
C LEU A 151 8.12 -16.87 -12.24
N SER A 152 8.76 -16.30 -13.26
CA SER A 152 8.17 -16.04 -14.57
C SER A 152 7.99 -17.31 -15.42
N SER A 153 8.84 -18.31 -15.19
CA SER A 153 8.85 -19.58 -15.93
C SER A 153 8.06 -20.69 -15.24
N ALA A 154 7.88 -20.61 -13.93
CA ALA A 154 7.07 -21.54 -13.16
C ALA A 154 5.57 -21.42 -13.50
N PRO A 155 4.79 -22.52 -13.41
CA PRO A 155 3.34 -22.42 -13.41
C PRO A 155 2.86 -21.62 -12.20
N TYR A 156 1.67 -21.02 -12.32
CA TYR A 156 1.03 -20.35 -11.20
C TYR A 156 0.80 -21.30 -10.03
N ASP A 157 1.13 -20.85 -8.82
CA ASP A 157 0.86 -21.55 -7.57
C ASP A 157 0.26 -20.60 -6.53
N ARG A 158 -0.99 -20.87 -6.13
CA ARG A 158 -1.70 -20.11 -5.10
C ARG A 158 -0.93 -20.01 -3.79
N SER A 159 -0.19 -21.06 -3.42
CA SER A 159 0.54 -21.11 -2.14
C SER A 159 1.61 -20.03 -2.00
N LEU A 160 2.01 -19.42 -3.12
CA LEU A 160 2.99 -18.34 -3.17
C LEU A 160 2.38 -16.96 -2.92
N ILE A 161 1.05 -16.84 -2.76
CA ILE A 161 0.39 -15.56 -2.49
C ILE A 161 0.23 -15.35 -0.99
N SER A 162 0.71 -14.21 -0.51
CA SER A 162 0.45 -13.76 0.87
C SER A 162 -0.13 -12.35 0.92
N VAL A 163 -0.96 -12.11 1.93
CA VAL A 163 -1.44 -10.78 2.32
C VAL A 163 -0.42 -10.15 3.24
N LEU A 164 0.08 -8.97 2.85
CA LEU A 164 0.98 -8.20 3.70
C LEU A 164 0.17 -7.39 4.70
N TRP A 165 0.46 -7.59 5.98
CA TRP A 165 -0.13 -6.81 7.07
C TRP A 165 0.95 -5.95 7.72
N SER A 166 0.60 -4.69 7.99
CA SER A 166 1.49 -3.80 8.75
C SER A 166 1.51 -4.26 10.20
N LEU A 167 2.64 -4.80 10.67
CA LEU A 167 2.80 -5.12 12.09
C LEU A 167 3.05 -3.85 12.89
N LEU A 168 2.01 -3.37 13.54
CA LEU A 168 2.12 -2.50 14.70
C LEU A 168 1.01 -2.79 15.70
N GLY A 169 1.43 -2.98 16.96
CA GLY A 169 0.66 -2.88 18.20
C GLY A 169 -0.70 -3.55 18.21
N ASP A 170 -0.77 -4.81 18.65
CA ASP A 170 -1.90 -5.58 19.24
C ASP A 170 -3.33 -5.43 18.69
N ASP A 171 -3.53 -4.66 17.63
CA ASP A 171 -4.83 -4.33 17.08
C ASP A 171 -5.06 -5.23 15.86
N ALA A 172 -6.04 -6.11 15.99
CA ALA A 172 -6.49 -7.02 14.94
C ALA A 172 -7.06 -6.27 13.70
N SER A 173 -6.98 -4.94 13.68
CA SER A 173 -7.24 -4.05 12.55
C SER A 173 -5.97 -3.58 11.84
N LEU A 174 -4.93 -4.43 11.80
CA LEU A 174 -3.80 -4.38 10.86
C LEU A 174 -4.32 -3.91 9.49
N THR A 175 -3.77 -2.85 8.91
CA THR A 175 -4.16 -2.46 7.55
C THR A 175 -3.46 -3.41 6.57
N CYS A 176 -4.19 -4.00 5.64
CA CYS A 176 -3.55 -4.71 4.52
C CYS A 176 -2.78 -3.67 3.71
N VAL A 177 -1.48 -3.88 3.59
CA VAL A 177 -0.53 -2.94 3.00
C VAL A 177 -0.03 -3.38 1.62
N GLY A 178 -0.43 -4.57 1.20
CA GLY A 178 -0.13 -5.10 -0.12
C GLY A 178 -0.33 -6.60 -0.19
N LEU A 179 0.09 -7.15 -1.32
CA LEU A 179 0.09 -8.58 -1.60
C LEU A 179 1.48 -8.95 -2.14
N THR A 180 1.91 -10.18 -1.87
CA THR A 180 3.12 -10.77 -2.48
C THR A 180 2.75 -11.97 -3.32
N TYR A 181 3.62 -12.29 -4.28
CA TYR A 181 3.64 -13.55 -5.00
C TYR A 181 5.09 -14.04 -5.07
N GLY A 182 5.38 -15.21 -4.49
CA GLY A 182 6.74 -15.76 -4.41
C GLY A 182 7.71 -14.85 -3.65
N GLY A 183 7.23 -14.18 -2.60
CA GLY A 183 7.99 -13.19 -1.83
C GLY A 183 8.24 -11.85 -2.53
N GLN A 184 7.75 -11.67 -3.76
CA GLN A 184 7.85 -10.40 -4.49
C GLN A 184 6.55 -9.61 -4.38
N ARG A 185 6.65 -8.29 -4.20
CA ARG A 185 5.48 -7.42 -4.07
C ARG A 185 4.69 -7.36 -5.38
N LEU A 186 3.38 -7.47 -5.29
CA LEU A 186 2.47 -7.12 -6.37
C LEU A 186 2.30 -5.60 -6.42
N ILE A 187 2.45 -5.02 -7.61
CA ILE A 187 2.20 -3.60 -7.86
C ILE A 187 0.97 -3.40 -8.73
N TRP A 188 0.29 -2.29 -8.43
CA TRP A 188 -0.91 -1.85 -9.12
C TRP A 188 -0.59 -0.53 -9.80
N PRO A 189 -0.36 -0.49 -11.12
CA PRO A 189 -0.02 0.75 -11.80
C PRO A 189 -1.14 1.78 -11.62
N MET A 190 -0.78 2.93 -11.07
CA MET A 190 -1.72 4.00 -10.80
C MET A 190 -2.10 4.73 -12.09
N GLN A 191 -3.40 4.90 -12.33
CA GLN A 191 -3.90 5.71 -13.45
C GLN A 191 -4.20 7.14 -13.00
N THR A 192 -4.89 7.28 -11.87
CA THR A 192 -5.22 8.58 -11.29
C THR A 192 -4.92 8.57 -9.80
N LEU A 193 -4.50 9.72 -9.29
CA LEU A 193 -4.23 9.96 -7.88
C LEU A 193 -4.75 11.33 -7.49
N ARG A 194 -5.57 11.39 -6.45
CA ARG A 194 -6.02 12.62 -5.83
C ARG A 194 -5.80 12.54 -4.34
N LEU A 195 -4.96 13.42 -3.81
CA LEU A 195 -4.75 13.56 -2.38
C LEU A 195 -5.92 14.34 -1.76
N ASP A 196 -6.33 13.95 -0.56
CA ASP A 196 -7.31 14.68 0.24
C ASP A 196 -6.79 16.08 0.58
N PRO A 197 -7.64 17.08 0.81
CA PRO A 197 -7.16 18.44 1.11
C PRO A 197 -6.41 18.52 2.44
N MET A 198 -6.74 17.64 3.40
CA MET A 198 -6.17 17.62 4.74
C MET A 198 -5.16 16.49 4.92
N ALA A 199 -4.29 16.62 5.92
CA ALA A 199 -3.36 15.58 6.35
C ALA A 199 -3.33 15.50 7.87
N THR A 200 -2.90 14.38 8.43
CA THR A 200 -2.72 14.19 9.86
C THR A 200 -1.25 14.02 10.16
N TRP A 201 -0.74 14.82 11.09
CA TRP A 201 0.55 14.61 11.71
C TRP A 201 0.35 13.87 13.03
N GLY A 202 1.17 12.86 13.29
CA GLY A 202 1.22 12.14 14.55
C GLY A 202 2.62 12.20 15.15
N ARG A 203 2.71 12.23 16.46
CA ARG A 203 3.94 11.92 17.20
C ARG A 203 3.75 10.58 17.89
N PHE A 204 4.71 9.69 17.76
CA PHE A 204 4.65 8.38 18.41
C PHE A 204 6.03 7.98 18.93
N ARG A 205 6.04 7.12 19.94
CA ARG A 205 7.23 6.54 20.55
C ARG A 205 7.25 5.05 20.32
N VAL A 206 8.42 4.52 19.95
CA VAL A 206 8.70 3.10 19.90
C VAL A 206 9.58 2.75 21.10
N ASP A 207 9.21 1.69 21.81
CA ASP A 207 9.93 1.18 22.98
C ASP A 207 9.85 -0.36 22.98
N SER A 208 10.89 -0.99 22.46
CA SER A 208 10.96 -2.44 22.26
C SER A 208 10.92 -3.26 23.56
N GLN A 209 11.14 -2.61 24.71
CA GLN A 209 11.10 -3.25 26.03
C GLN A 209 9.77 -3.03 26.75
N ALA A 210 8.88 -2.19 26.20
CA ALA A 210 7.56 -1.93 26.77
C ALA A 210 6.54 -3.01 26.37
N GLU A 211 5.51 -3.16 27.21
CA GLU A 211 4.35 -4.03 26.94
C GLU A 211 3.63 -3.63 25.66
N GLN A 212 3.53 -2.32 25.38
CA GLN A 212 3.10 -1.78 24.11
C GLN A 212 4.30 -1.17 23.40
N SER A 213 4.80 -1.85 22.35
CA SER A 213 6.01 -1.42 21.65
C SER A 213 5.86 -0.11 20.88
N LEU A 214 4.63 0.34 20.60
CA LEU A 214 4.34 1.63 19.99
C LEU A 214 3.24 2.36 20.74
N VAL A 215 3.49 3.63 21.06
CA VAL A 215 2.54 4.52 21.72
C VAL A 215 2.41 5.80 20.91
N VAL A 216 1.21 6.14 20.47
CA VAL A 216 0.91 7.44 19.87
C VAL A 216 0.77 8.47 20.99
N GLU A 217 1.60 9.52 20.95
CA GLU A 217 1.67 10.56 21.98
C GLU A 217 0.74 11.74 21.66
N ASP A 218 0.64 12.11 20.38
CA ASP A 218 -0.17 13.25 19.92
C ASP A 218 -0.55 13.08 18.44
N CYS A 219 -1.67 13.66 18.02
CA CYS A 219 -2.08 13.69 16.62
C CYS A 219 -2.90 14.94 16.30
N LEU A 220 -2.62 15.56 15.14
CA LEU A 220 -3.30 16.76 14.69
C LEU A 220 -3.55 16.73 13.19
N THR A 221 -4.80 16.98 12.79
CA THR A 221 -5.17 17.21 11.39
C THR A 221 -4.91 18.66 11.00
N VAL A 222 -4.15 18.83 9.91
CA VAL A 222 -3.78 20.12 9.33
C VAL A 222 -4.50 20.34 8.00
N PHE A 223 -4.83 21.60 7.72
CA PHE A 223 -5.59 22.02 6.54
C PHE A 223 -4.78 22.99 5.69
N PRO A 224 -5.00 23.06 4.37
CA PRO A 224 -4.37 24.05 3.52
C PRO A 224 -4.71 25.46 4.00
N ILE A 225 -3.72 26.35 4.01
CA ILE A 225 -3.97 27.76 4.27
C ILE A 225 -4.86 28.28 3.13
N PRO A 226 -6.05 28.88 3.41
CA PRO A 226 -6.87 29.46 2.37
C PRO A 226 -6.06 30.50 1.59
N PRO A 227 -6.22 30.60 0.26
CA PRO A 227 -5.61 31.70 -0.47
C PRO A 227 -6.09 33.01 0.16
N LEU A 228 -5.14 33.88 0.55
CA LEU A 228 -5.44 35.24 0.96
C LEU A 228 -6.25 35.89 -0.17
N ALA A 229 -7.47 36.34 0.13
CA ALA A 229 -8.27 37.10 -0.81
C ALA A 229 -7.49 38.36 -1.19
N THR A 230 -6.98 38.39 -2.42
CA THR A 230 -6.35 39.57 -3.05
C THR A 230 -7.40 40.53 -3.57
#